data_AF-X0THY2-F1
#
_entry.id   AF-X0THY2-F1
#
_cell.length_a   1.000
_cell.length_b   1.000
_cell.length_c   1.000
_cell.angle_alpha   90.00
_cell.angle_beta   90.00
_cell.angle_gamma   90.00
#
_symmetry.space_group_name_H-M   'P 1'
#
loop_
_entity.id
_entity.type
_entity.pdbx_description
1 polymer ?
#
loop_
_entity_poly.entity_id
_entity_poly.type
_entity_poly.pdbx_seq_one_letter_code
_entity_poly.pdbx_strand_id
1 'polypeptide(L)'
;FWLFGLTFGLELGLADYLVIMVTANMIVAMPVAPSNIGPYEVATAEVVALLGVESSLAGGFAIGSHLLNILWVGATGLAAVWLLRLGFEDVFFLRPREEREPAP
;
A
#
# COMPACT_ATOMS: atom_id res chain seq x y z
N PHE A 1 6.82 -4.13 5.27
CA PHE A 1 6.63 -4.27 6.74
C PHE A 1 7.93 -4.50 7.48
N TRP A 2 8.62 -5.64 7.32
CA TRP A 2 9.89 -5.89 8.05
C TRP A 2 10.95 -4.78 7.88
N LEU A 3 11.28 -4.41 6.64
CA LEU A 3 12.26 -3.32 6.37
C LEU A 3 11.83 -1.96 6.94
N PHE A 4 10.52 -1.67 6.91
CA PHE A 4 10.00 -0.47 7.58
C PHE A 4 10.20 -0.60 9.09
N GLY A 5 9.88 -1.74 9.69
CA GLY A 5 10.05 -1.95 11.11
C GLY A 5 11.49 -1.76 11.57
N LEU A 6 12.47 -2.24 10.80
CA LEU A 6 13.89 -1.96 11.05
C LEU A 6 14.21 -0.45 11.02
N THR A 7 13.58 0.30 10.11
CA THR A 7 13.77 1.75 10.00
C THR A 7 13.17 2.51 11.18
N PHE A 8 12.06 2.01 11.73
CA PHE A 8 11.40 2.55 12.92
C PHE A 8 11.97 1.98 14.24
N GLY A 9 12.99 1.11 14.18
CA GLY A 9 13.61 0.52 15.37
C GLY A 9 12.73 -0.48 16.12
N LEU A 10 11.81 -1.16 15.42
CA LEU A 10 10.95 -2.18 16.02
C LEU A 10 11.72 -3.49 16.27
N GLU A 11 11.80 -3.90 17.53
CA GLU A 11 12.42 -5.16 17.97
C GLU A 11 11.43 -6.33 17.88
N LEU A 12 10.91 -6.58 16.68
CA LEU A 12 9.96 -7.65 16.39
C LEU A 12 10.58 -8.78 15.56
N GLY A 13 10.06 -10.00 15.73
CA GLY A 13 10.44 -11.17 14.94
C GLY A 13 9.78 -11.16 13.55
N LEU A 14 10.30 -11.95 12.61
CA LEU A 14 9.74 -12.04 11.26
C LEU A 14 8.25 -12.46 11.26
N ALA A 15 7.86 -13.35 12.16
CA ALA A 15 6.48 -13.82 12.30
C ALA A 15 5.52 -12.67 12.68
N ASP A 16 5.95 -11.76 13.55
CA ASP A 16 5.17 -10.59 13.95
C ASP A 16 4.90 -9.68 12.75
N TYR A 17 5.89 -9.51 11.87
CA TYR A 17 5.70 -8.75 10.63
C TYR A 17 4.77 -9.42 9.62
N LEU A 18 4.63 -10.74 9.65
CA LEU A 18 3.61 -11.43 8.85
C LEU A 18 2.22 -11.13 9.39
N VAL A 19 2.04 -11.09 10.72
CA VAL A 19 0.77 -10.69 11.35
C VAL A 19 0.42 -9.26 10.96
N ILE A 20 1.37 -8.33 11.10
CA ILE A 20 1.19 -6.92 10.69
C ILE A 20 0.81 -6.83 9.21
N MET A 21 1.48 -7.59 8.33
CA MET A 21 1.18 -7.61 6.90
C MET A 21 -0.23 -8.15 6.61
N VAL A 22 -0.66 -9.20 7.30
CA VAL A 22 -2.01 -9.75 7.15
C VAL A 22 -3.04 -8.71 7.58
N THR A 23 -2.88 -8.08 8.74
CA THR A 23 -3.77 -7.01 9.22
C THR A 23 -3.86 -5.85 8.23
N ALA A 24 -2.71 -5.36 7.76
CA ALA A 24 -2.64 -4.26 6.80
C ALA A 24 -3.34 -4.60 5.48
N ASN A 25 -3.22 -5.83 4.98
CA ASN A 25 -3.92 -6.23 3.76
C ASN A 25 -5.43 -6.44 4.01
N MET A 26 -5.83 -6.96 5.16
CA MET A 26 -7.24 -7.13 5.51
C MET A 26 -7.96 -5.80 5.62
N ILE A 27 -7.35 -4.79 6.25
CA ILE A 27 -7.97 -3.46 6.36
C ILE A 27 -8.04 -2.77 5.00
N VAL A 28 -7.03 -2.93 4.15
CA VAL A 28 -7.02 -2.34 2.80
C VAL A 28 -8.04 -3.01 1.87
N ALA A 29 -8.33 -4.31 2.07
CA ALA A 29 -9.33 -5.03 1.30
C ALA A 29 -10.77 -4.52 1.52
N MET A 30 -11.01 -3.79 2.61
CA MET A 30 -12.30 -3.17 2.89
C MET A 30 -12.26 -1.68 2.50
N PRO A 31 -13.13 -1.20 1.60
CA PRO A 31 -13.14 0.21 1.21
C PRO A 31 -13.90 1.06 2.25
N VAL A 32 -13.30 1.24 3.43
CA VAL A 32 -13.94 1.95 4.55
C VAL A 32 -13.78 3.47 4.42
N ALA A 33 -12.63 3.93 3.93
CA ALA A 33 -12.31 5.35 3.74
C ALA A 33 -11.44 5.57 2.49
N PRO A 34 -11.38 6.80 1.93
CA PRO A 34 -10.47 7.13 0.84
C PRO A 34 -9.02 6.78 1.20
N SER A 35 -8.39 5.94 0.37
CA SER A 35 -7.06 5.38 0.62
C SER A 35 -6.90 4.69 1.99
N ASN A 36 -8.00 4.33 2.65
CA ASN A 36 -8.04 3.79 4.02
C ASN A 36 -7.28 4.62 5.07
N ILE A 37 -7.18 5.93 4.87
CA ILE A 37 -6.60 6.86 5.86
C ILE A 37 -7.50 6.90 7.10
N GLY A 38 -6.92 6.64 8.26
CA GLY A 38 -7.60 6.46 9.54
C GLY A 38 -7.71 4.98 9.91
N PRO A 39 -8.55 4.18 9.24
CA PRO A 39 -8.71 2.75 9.54
C PRO A 39 -7.41 1.95 9.47
N TYR A 40 -6.55 2.22 8.47
CA TYR A 40 -5.26 1.54 8.35
C TYR A 40 -4.37 1.81 9.55
N GLU A 41 -4.24 3.09 9.94
CA GLU A 41 -3.35 3.52 11.01
C GLU A 41 -3.80 2.95 12.35
N VAL A 42 -5.10 3.00 12.63
CA VAL A 42 -5.67 2.43 13.86
C VAL A 42 -5.43 0.92 13.90
N ALA A 43 -5.85 0.18 12.88
CA ALA A 43 -5.71 -1.28 12.88
C ALA A 43 -4.25 -1.74 12.98
N THR A 44 -3.36 -1.07 12.24
CA THR A 44 -1.93 -1.41 12.23
C THR A 44 -1.26 -1.04 13.55
N ALA A 45 -1.53 0.15 14.10
CA ALA A 45 -0.95 0.57 15.38
C ALA A 45 -1.40 -0.33 16.53
N GLU A 46 -2.68 -0.71 16.58
CA GLU A 46 -3.20 -1.62 17.60
C GLU A 46 -2.54 -2.99 17.53
N VAL A 47 -2.39 -3.58 16.33
CA VAL A 47 -1.70 -4.87 16.18
C VAL A 47 -0.23 -4.78 16.56
N VAL A 48 0.46 -3.71 16.17
CA VAL A 48 1.87 -3.50 16.54
C VAL A 48 2.03 -3.32 18.05
N ALA A 49 1.10 -2.61 18.70
CA ALA A 49 1.08 -2.45 20.15
C ALA A 49 0.79 -3.79 20.88
N LEU A 50 -0.13 -4.60 20.36
CA LEU A 50 -0.40 -5.95 20.87
C LEU A 50 0.80 -6.89 20.79
N LEU A 51 1.73 -6.63 19.86
CA LEU A 51 2.98 -7.36 19.71
C LEU A 51 4.08 -6.85 20.65
N GLY A 52 3.75 -5.93 21.57
CA GLY A 52 4.64 -5.46 22.65
C GLY A 52 5.39 -4.16 22.34
N VAL A 53 5.08 -3.48 21.24
CA VAL A 53 5.67 -2.18 20.91
C VAL A 53 4.97 -1.05 21.67
N GLU A 54 5.73 -0.07 22.14
CA GLU A 54 5.16 1.14 22.78
C GLU A 54 4.22 1.89 21.83
N SER A 55 3.10 2.40 22.35
CA SER A 55 1.98 2.92 21.53
C SER A 55 2.36 4.10 20.63
N SER A 56 3.19 5.04 21.09
CA SER A 56 3.67 6.15 20.27
C SER A 56 4.51 5.64 19.10
N LEU A 57 5.41 4.70 19.35
CA LEU A 57 6.23 4.08 18.30
C LEU A 57 5.38 3.25 17.32
N ALA A 58 4.39 2.50 17.82
CA ALA A 58 3.45 1.75 17.00
C ALA A 58 2.64 2.67 16.07
N GLY A 59 2.15 3.81 16.60
CA GLY A 59 1.48 4.84 15.81
C GLY A 59 2.39 5.47 14.76
N GLY A 60 3.65 5.77 15.12
CA GLY A 60 4.65 6.27 14.19
C GLY A 60 4.93 5.31 13.03
N PHE A 61 5.09 4.02 13.33
CA PHE A 61 5.24 2.97 12.32
C PHE A 61 3.99 2.85 11.43
N ALA A 62 2.79 2.90 12.01
CA ALA A 62 1.55 2.78 11.25
C ALA A 62 1.39 3.94 10.25
N ILE A 63 1.55 5.18 10.70
CA ILE A 63 1.51 6.38 9.84
C ILE A 63 2.61 6.32 8.78
N GLY A 64 3.84 6.04 9.20
CA GLY A 64 5.00 6.03 8.30
C GLY A 64 4.91 4.97 7.23
N SER A 65 4.54 3.74 7.60
CA SER A 65 4.38 2.64 6.64
C SER A 65 3.25 2.91 5.65
N HIS A 66 2.15 3.53 6.08
CA HIS A 66 1.04 3.86 5.18
C HIS A 66 1.44 4.93 4.17
N LEU A 67 2.04 6.03 4.66
CA LEU A 67 2.48 7.13 3.82
C LEU A 67 3.49 6.65 2.78
N LEU A 68 4.48 5.86 3.19
CA LEU A 68 5.49 5.31 2.27
C LEU A 68 4.85 4.40 1.23
N ASN A 69 3.85 3.60 1.59
CA ASN A 69 3.15 2.73 0.64
C ASN A 69 2.35 3.54 -0.39
N ILE A 70 1.60 4.56 0.06
CA ILE A 70 0.85 5.45 -0.84
C ILE A 70 1.80 6.17 -1.81
N LEU A 71 2.90 6.72 -1.31
CA LEU A 71 3.89 7.41 -2.14
C LEU A 71 4.55 6.45 -3.14
N TRP A 72 4.91 5.25 -2.70
CA TRP A 72 5.54 4.26 -3.56
C TRP A 72 4.61 3.79 -4.68
N VAL A 73 3.38 3.39 -4.35
CA VAL A 73 2.39 2.94 -5.33
C VAL A 73 2.01 4.09 -6.27
N GLY A 74 1.79 5.30 -5.74
CA GLY A 74 1.48 6.47 -6.55
C GLY A 74 2.61 6.85 -7.52
N ALA A 75 3.86 6.89 -7.03
CA ALA A 75 5.02 7.23 -7.85
C ALA A 75 5.28 6.17 -8.94
N THR A 76 5.19 4.88 -8.60
CA THR A 76 5.38 3.80 -9.57
C THR A 76 4.25 3.75 -10.60
N GLY A 77 3.01 4.00 -10.20
CA GLY A 77 1.88 4.15 -11.12
C GLY A 77 2.06 5.31 -12.10
N LEU A 78 2.47 6.48 -11.60
CA LEU A 78 2.75 7.65 -12.44
C LEU A 78 3.92 7.38 -13.41
N ALA A 79 4.99 6.76 -12.91
CA ALA A 79 6.11 6.35 -13.74
C ALA A 79 5.68 5.35 -14.82
N ALA A 80 4.81 4.40 -14.51
CA ALA A 80 4.28 3.44 -15.48
C ALA A 80 3.46 4.14 -16.58
N VAL A 81 2.57 5.06 -16.22
CA VAL A 81 1.80 5.88 -17.18
C VAL A 81 2.74 6.64 -18.13
N TRP A 82 3.79 7.26 -17.58
CA TRP A 82 4.76 8.01 -18.37
C TRP A 82 5.59 7.10 -19.29
N LEU A 83 6.14 6.01 -18.77
CA LEU A 83 7.00 5.09 -19.53
C LEU A 83 6.24 4.34 -20.63
N LEU A 84 4.99 3.97 -20.37
CA LEU A 84 4.12 3.30 -21.34
C LEU A 84 3.43 4.27 -22.30
N ARG A 85 3.64 5.59 -22.15
CA ARG A 85 3.02 6.66 -22.96
C ARG A 85 1.49 6.55 -22.99
N LEU A 86 0.89 6.16 -21.87
CA LEU A 86 -0.57 6.01 -21.77
C LEU A 86 -1.22 7.39 -21.72
N GLY A 87 -2.20 7.61 -22.59
CA GLY A 87 -3.10 8.75 -22.52
C GLY A 87 -4.19 8.53 -21.48
N PHE A 88 -4.90 9.60 -21.12
CA PHE A 88 -6.09 9.52 -20.26
C PHE A 88 -7.14 8.55 -20.85
N GLU A 89 -7.25 8.51 -22.17
CA GLU A 89 -8.18 7.61 -22.86
C GLU A 89 -7.86 6.13 -22.63
N ASP A 90 -6.58 5.75 -22.56
CA ASP A 90 -6.16 4.35 -22.44
C ASP A 90 -6.44 3.78 -21.03
N VAL A 91 -6.53 4.66 -20.02
CA VAL A 91 -6.73 4.28 -18.61
C VAL A 91 -8.21 4.24 -18.24
N PHE A 92 -9.01 5.16 -18.80
CA PHE A 92 -10.42 5.32 -18.43
C PHE A 92 -11.39 4.78 -19.49
N PHE A 93 -10.94 4.49 -20.70
CA PHE A 93 -11.76 3.91 -21.77
C PHE A 93 -11.10 2.64 -22.32
N LEU A 94 -11.72 1.48 -22.07
CA LEU A 94 -11.35 0.26 -22.77
C LEU A 94 -11.78 0.41 -24.25
N ARG A 95 -10.86 0.83 -25.13
CA ARG A 95 -11.13 0.75 -26.57
C ARG A 95 -11.33 -0.73 -26.93
N PRO A 96 -12.43 -1.09 -27.61
CA PRO A 96 -12.54 -2.39 -28.23
C PRO A 96 -11.31 -2.61 -29.10
N ARG A 97 -10.64 -3.74 -28.94
CA ARG A 97 -9.54 -4.15 -29.83
C ARG A 97 -10.16 -4.35 -31.20
N GLU A 98 -10.14 -3.33 -32.05
CA GLU A 98 -10.30 -3.54 -33.48
C GLU A 98 -9.16 -4.50 -33.86
N GLU A 99 -9.54 -5.73 -34.20
CA GLU A 99 -8.64 -6.65 -34.88
C GLU A 99 -8.06 -5.86 -36.05
N ARG A 100 -6.76 -5.55 -35.99
CA ARG A 100 -6.03 -5.04 -37.15
C ARG A 100 -6.22 -6.07 -38.24
N GLU A 101 -7.12 -5.78 -39.16
CA GLU A 101 -7.28 -6.51 -40.40
C GLU A 101 -5.89 -6.55 -41.06
N PRO A 102 -5.35 -7.74 -41.37
CA PRO A 102 -4.02 -7.83 -41.94
C PRO A 102 -4.01 -7.04 -43.26
N ALA A 103 -3.07 -6.09 -43.36
CA ALA A 103 -2.89 -5.31 -44.58
C ALA A 103 -2.65 -6.26 -45.78
N PRO A 104 -3.22 -5.96 -46.96
CA PRO A 104 -3.12 -6.80 -48.16
C PRO A 104 -1.69 -6.96 -48.67
#